data_AF-A0A973D7N1-F1
#
_entry.id   AF-A0A973D7N1-F1
#
_cell.length_a   1.000
_cell.length_b   1.000
_cell.length_c   1.000
_cell.angle_alpha   90.00
_cell.angle_beta   90.00
_cell.angle_gamma   90.00
#
_symmetry.space_group_name_H-M   'P 1'
#
loop_
_entity.id
_entity.type
_entity.pdbx_description
1 polymer ?
#
loop_
_entity_poly.entity_id
_entity_poly.type
_entity_poly.pdbx_seq_one_letter_code
_entity_poly.pdbx_strand_id
1 'polypeptide(L)'
;MATRSHCFVLLLFLLVVPLLAQGQESGGWNFSLLPDVPGEIGLGGPLVGNHDGALIVAGGANFPTPLTEGGSKVWHDDVYVLLPGAERWFTGQKLPQPLAYASCTSTPRGVVVAGGSDADQVYSTVFLMRWDAAAKKVFFDPLPDLPAASAFGSAEAIGDIVYLFQGKHQKSDLELKGGFWQLDLSDVESGWQSLPSHSGPVRYKMVTAVQRGPGGEPCLFLFSGARTTETEQGDPRFLAYTDGYRYSPATGEWVLVASLPVLGDSRQIVGKERFADQRWPISAACAEAVGTRAILTFSGSTDRHILDDDGKVRPADERPAFLPRVLAYDTISDQWSEVASMPVGVVTTEAVKWHQQIVIPSGETQPGIRTAQVQALSLATSVGGAHFGTLDYTVLALYLALMVAVGIYFARRSSTTDDFFLAGRKIPWWAAGLSVFGTQLSAITFMAIPATSYGSDWRRFVGSVMLLPVMLLVIYCFLPL
;
A
#
# COMPACT_ATOMS: atom_id res chain seq x y z
N MET A 1 42.51 -48.45 12.25
CA MET A 1 41.94 -47.88 11.00
C MET A 1 40.41 -47.81 11.10
N ALA A 2 39.86 -47.21 12.16
CA ALA A 2 38.41 -47.23 12.44
C ALA A 2 37.98 -46.07 13.36
N THR A 3 38.15 -44.81 12.91
CA THR A 3 37.66 -43.62 13.64
C THR A 3 37.39 -42.42 12.72
N ARG A 4 37.26 -42.63 11.40
CA ARG A 4 36.97 -41.54 10.44
C ARG A 4 35.52 -41.50 9.93
N SER A 5 34.69 -42.50 10.23
CA SER A 5 33.36 -42.60 9.63
C SER A 5 32.23 -41.87 10.40
N HIS A 6 32.47 -41.42 11.63
CA HIS A 6 31.41 -40.81 12.46
C HIS A 6 31.28 -39.28 12.30
N CYS A 7 32.34 -38.57 11.85
CA CYS A 7 32.23 -37.13 11.56
C CYS A 7 31.52 -36.85 10.21
N PHE A 8 31.56 -37.80 9.27
CA PHE A 8 30.96 -37.59 7.95
C PHE A 8 29.43 -37.74 7.96
N VAL A 9 28.89 -38.56 8.87
CA VAL A 9 27.44 -38.78 9.02
C VAL A 9 26.76 -37.60 9.73
N LEU A 10 27.45 -36.92 10.65
CA LEU A 10 26.95 -35.71 11.32
C LEU A 10 26.95 -34.47 10.40
N LEU A 11 27.92 -34.37 9.47
CA LEU A 11 27.96 -33.29 8.50
C LEU A 11 26.94 -33.46 7.37
N LEU A 12 26.57 -34.70 7.01
CA LEU A 12 25.53 -34.98 6.02
C LEU A 12 24.11 -34.69 6.55
N PHE A 13 23.87 -34.84 7.85
CA PHE A 13 22.55 -34.56 8.46
C PHE A 13 22.20 -33.06 8.51
N LEU A 14 23.19 -32.17 8.44
CA LEU A 14 22.99 -30.71 8.35
C LEU A 14 22.71 -30.22 6.92
N LEU A 15 22.96 -31.04 5.90
CA LEU A 15 22.76 -30.69 4.48
C LEU A 15 21.42 -31.19 3.90
N VAL A 16 20.62 -31.92 4.69
CA VAL A 16 19.33 -32.46 4.26
C VAL A 16 18.22 -32.02 5.23
N VAL A 17 18.05 -30.71 5.37
CA VAL A 17 16.71 -30.19 5.65
C VAL A 17 16.07 -30.03 4.27
N PRO A 18 15.04 -30.83 3.90
CA PRO A 18 14.30 -30.51 2.71
C PRO A 18 13.76 -29.09 2.87
N LEU A 19 13.97 -28.29 1.84
CA LEU A 19 13.24 -27.06 1.54
C LEU A 19 11.74 -27.41 1.48
N LEU A 20 11.12 -27.64 2.62
CA LEU A 20 9.73 -27.37 2.83
C LEU A 20 9.72 -25.97 3.42
N ALA A 21 9.92 -24.99 2.54
CA ALA A 21 9.14 -23.80 2.65
C ALA A 21 7.68 -24.27 2.58
N GLN A 22 7.12 -24.65 3.73
CA GLN A 22 5.72 -24.37 3.96
C GLN A 22 5.65 -22.88 3.71
N GLY A 23 5.11 -22.49 2.55
CA GLY A 23 4.69 -21.13 2.36
C GLY A 23 3.96 -20.77 3.65
N GLN A 24 4.36 -19.68 4.29
CA GLN A 24 3.46 -19.03 5.22
C GLN A 24 2.12 -19.04 4.50
N GLU A 25 1.14 -19.78 5.03
CA GLU A 25 -0.24 -19.42 4.73
C GLU A 25 -0.29 -17.95 5.12
N SER A 26 -0.27 -17.10 4.09
CA SER A 26 -0.45 -15.68 4.25
C SER A 26 -1.72 -15.58 5.06
N GLY A 27 -1.62 -15.03 6.27
CA GLY A 27 -2.80 -14.72 7.06
C GLY A 27 -3.76 -14.01 6.12
N GLY A 28 -4.84 -14.71 5.76
CA GLY A 28 -5.59 -14.38 4.56
C GLY A 28 -6.11 -12.95 4.63
N TRP A 29 -6.05 -12.24 3.52
CA TRP A 29 -6.71 -10.94 3.39
C TRP A 29 -8.22 -11.16 3.52
N ASN A 30 -8.76 -10.93 4.72
CA ASN A 30 -10.14 -11.25 5.04
C ASN A 30 -11.03 -10.02 4.90
N PHE A 31 -11.96 -10.09 3.96
CA PHE A 31 -12.98 -9.07 3.75
C PHE A 31 -14.25 -9.39 4.52
N SER A 32 -14.82 -8.36 5.13
CA SER A 32 -16.15 -8.37 5.72
C SER A 32 -17.01 -7.29 5.08
N LEU A 33 -18.33 -7.42 5.19
CA LEU A 33 -19.27 -6.38 4.80
C LEU A 33 -19.74 -5.64 6.05
N LEU A 34 -19.69 -4.31 5.97
CA LEU A 34 -20.31 -3.41 6.94
C LEU A 34 -21.72 -3.04 6.46
N PRO A 35 -22.56 -2.41 7.31
CA PRO A 35 -23.86 -1.92 6.86
C PRO A 35 -23.72 -1.03 5.62
N ASP A 36 -24.51 -1.31 4.59
CA ASP A 36 -24.53 -0.54 3.33
C ASP A 36 -24.75 0.95 3.60
N VAL A 37 -24.12 1.81 2.79
CA VAL A 37 -24.39 3.24 2.79
C VAL A 37 -25.89 3.45 2.51
N PRO A 38 -26.59 4.31 3.26
CA PRO A 38 -28.02 4.52 3.02
C PRO A 38 -28.32 4.96 1.59
N GLY A 39 -29.29 4.30 0.95
CA GLY A 39 -29.68 4.50 -0.45
C GLY A 39 -29.30 3.30 -1.32
N GLU A 40 -30.29 2.65 -1.94
CA GLU A 40 -30.13 1.34 -2.61
C GLU A 40 -29.13 1.34 -3.78
N ILE A 41 -29.00 2.47 -4.48
CA ILE A 41 -28.15 2.58 -5.68
C ILE A 41 -26.67 2.74 -5.31
N GLY A 42 -26.38 3.31 -4.14
CA GLY A 42 -25.03 3.76 -3.78
C GLY A 42 -24.59 5.02 -4.52
N LEU A 43 -23.29 5.32 -4.40
CA LEU A 43 -22.65 6.59 -4.72
C LEU A 43 -21.31 6.37 -5.43
N GLY A 44 -21.07 7.13 -6.51
CA GLY A 44 -19.75 7.28 -7.12
C GLY A 44 -19.16 8.65 -6.77
N GLY A 45 -17.87 8.66 -6.45
CA GLY A 45 -17.15 9.82 -5.93
C GLY A 45 -17.68 10.39 -4.63
N PRO A 46 -18.13 9.58 -3.64
CA PRO A 46 -18.47 10.14 -2.34
C PRO A 46 -17.23 10.79 -1.68
N LEU A 47 -17.48 11.73 -0.79
CA LEU A 47 -16.49 12.30 0.10
C LEU A 47 -16.33 11.32 1.27
N VAL A 48 -15.14 10.80 1.49
CA VAL A 48 -14.92 9.73 2.48
C VAL A 48 -13.77 10.10 3.40
N GLY A 49 -13.90 9.77 4.67
CA GLY A 49 -12.81 9.90 5.63
C GLY A 49 -13.21 9.42 7.00
N ASN A 50 -12.26 9.48 7.94
CA ASN A 50 -12.53 9.22 9.34
C ASN A 50 -12.06 10.39 10.22
N HIS A 51 -12.81 10.64 11.28
CA HIS A 51 -12.45 11.62 12.31
C HIS A 51 -13.01 11.19 13.67
N ASP A 52 -12.19 11.24 14.72
CA ASP A 52 -12.59 10.85 16.09
C ASP A 52 -13.31 9.49 16.17
N GLY A 53 -12.81 8.51 15.41
CA GLY A 53 -13.35 7.15 15.36
C GLY A 53 -14.62 6.99 14.53
N ALA A 54 -15.20 8.05 13.99
CA ALA A 54 -16.35 7.98 13.08
C ALA A 54 -15.91 7.84 11.63
N LEU A 55 -16.54 6.93 10.88
CA LEU A 55 -16.45 6.87 9.42
C LEU A 55 -17.48 7.82 8.85
N ILE A 56 -17.06 8.76 8.01
CA ILE A 56 -17.90 9.77 7.38
C ILE A 56 -17.94 9.49 5.88
N VAL A 57 -19.15 9.40 5.34
CA VAL A 57 -19.42 9.30 3.90
C VAL A 57 -20.43 10.39 3.55
N ALA A 58 -20.08 11.28 2.62
CA ALA A 58 -20.95 12.40 2.26
C ALA A 58 -21.02 12.63 0.75
N GLY A 59 -22.10 13.25 0.30
CA GLY A 59 -22.31 13.64 -1.09
C GLY A 59 -22.27 12.46 -2.07
N GLY A 60 -21.47 12.58 -3.12
CA GLY A 60 -21.36 11.60 -4.19
C GLY A 60 -22.43 11.78 -5.28
N ALA A 61 -22.34 10.96 -6.33
CA ALA A 61 -23.24 11.03 -7.47
C ALA A 61 -23.66 9.65 -7.97
N ASN A 62 -24.89 9.54 -8.46
CA ASN A 62 -25.43 8.31 -9.02
C ASN A 62 -26.37 8.57 -10.20
N PHE A 63 -27.00 7.51 -10.69
CA PHE A 63 -27.96 7.53 -11.79
C PHE A 63 -29.27 6.92 -11.28
N PRO A 64 -30.23 7.73 -10.79
CA PRO A 64 -31.51 7.23 -10.30
C PRO A 64 -32.29 6.43 -11.36
N THR A 65 -32.17 6.87 -12.61
CA THR A 65 -32.55 6.10 -13.80
C THR A 65 -31.29 5.52 -14.42
N PRO A 66 -31.24 4.22 -14.77
CA PRO A 66 -30.07 3.62 -15.40
C PRO A 66 -29.59 4.37 -16.65
N LEU A 67 -28.27 4.38 -16.87
CA LEU A 67 -27.67 5.02 -18.05
C LEU A 67 -28.16 4.39 -19.37
N THR A 68 -28.46 3.08 -19.34
CA THR A 68 -29.05 2.32 -20.46
C THR A 68 -30.44 2.83 -20.86
N GLU A 69 -31.13 3.52 -19.96
CA GLU A 69 -32.46 4.09 -20.17
C GLU A 69 -32.40 5.61 -20.44
N GLY A 70 -31.20 6.17 -20.64
CA GLY A 70 -31.00 7.61 -20.86
C GLY A 70 -31.06 8.45 -19.58
N GLY A 71 -30.88 7.82 -18.41
CA GLY A 71 -30.87 8.51 -17.14
C GLY A 71 -29.75 9.53 -17.01
N SER A 72 -30.04 10.64 -16.33
CA SER A 72 -29.07 11.70 -16.03
C SER A 72 -28.38 11.47 -14.69
N LYS A 73 -27.12 11.89 -14.60
CA LYS A 73 -26.36 11.83 -13.34
C LYS A 73 -26.93 12.86 -12.35
N VAL A 74 -27.07 12.46 -11.10
CA VAL A 74 -27.53 13.32 -9.99
C VAL A 74 -26.47 13.34 -8.90
N TRP A 75 -26.20 14.52 -8.37
CA TRP A 75 -25.30 14.77 -7.26
C TRP A 75 -26.09 14.91 -5.97
N HIS A 76 -25.53 14.40 -4.88
CA HIS A 76 -26.15 14.36 -3.57
C HIS A 76 -25.37 15.22 -2.58
N ASP A 77 -26.05 15.59 -1.52
CA ASP A 77 -25.53 16.37 -0.40
C ASP A 77 -25.72 15.66 0.94
N ASP A 78 -26.26 14.44 0.98
CA ASP A 78 -26.46 13.70 2.23
C ASP A 78 -25.14 13.38 2.94
N VAL A 79 -25.18 13.38 4.27
CA VAL A 79 -24.06 13.03 5.15
C VAL A 79 -24.45 11.81 5.97
N TYR A 80 -23.61 10.79 5.91
CA TYR A 80 -23.75 9.53 6.60
C TYR A 80 -22.56 9.31 7.53
N VAL A 81 -22.84 8.95 8.78
CA VAL A 81 -21.79 8.63 9.75
C VAL A 81 -22.01 7.24 10.33
N LEU A 82 -20.98 6.39 10.26
CA LEU A 82 -20.97 5.08 10.90
C LEU A 82 -19.99 5.09 12.08
N LEU A 83 -20.47 4.63 13.24
CA LEU A 83 -19.63 4.45 14.42
C LEU A 83 -19.16 2.99 14.52
N PRO A 84 -18.03 2.74 15.21
CA PRO A 84 -17.49 1.39 15.34
C PRO A 84 -18.49 0.45 16.02
N GLY A 85 -18.71 -0.72 15.41
CA GLY A 85 -19.66 -1.73 15.90
C GLY A 85 -21.14 -1.34 15.78
N ALA A 86 -21.47 -0.18 15.20
CA ALA A 86 -22.85 0.19 14.94
C ALA A 86 -23.41 -0.54 13.72
N GLU A 87 -24.67 -0.97 13.80
CA GLU A 87 -25.38 -1.58 12.68
C GLU A 87 -26.12 -0.55 11.80
N ARG A 88 -26.16 0.72 12.23
CA ARG A 88 -26.92 1.78 11.56
C ARG A 88 -26.10 3.05 11.44
N TRP A 89 -26.29 3.72 10.31
CA TRP A 89 -25.74 5.04 10.03
C TRP A 89 -26.54 6.14 10.72
N PHE A 90 -25.84 7.16 11.21
CA PHE A 90 -26.43 8.47 11.47
C PHE A 90 -26.68 9.16 10.14
N THR A 91 -27.87 9.72 9.98
CA THR A 91 -28.36 10.34 8.74
C THR A 91 -29.10 11.64 9.04
N GLY A 92 -29.54 12.35 8.00
CA GLY A 92 -30.38 13.55 8.12
C GLY A 92 -29.64 14.87 8.17
N GLN A 93 -28.30 14.84 8.05
CA GLN A 93 -27.50 16.03 7.83
C GLN A 93 -27.14 16.17 6.34
N LYS A 94 -26.97 17.42 5.89
CA LYS A 94 -26.58 17.76 4.52
C LYS A 94 -25.25 18.51 4.49
N LEU A 95 -24.52 18.37 3.38
CA LEU A 95 -23.47 19.26 2.93
C LEU A 95 -24.08 20.63 2.59
N PRO A 96 -23.28 21.70 2.55
CA PRO A 96 -23.76 23.01 2.10
C PRO A 96 -24.32 23.01 0.68
N GLN A 97 -23.86 22.09 -0.17
CA GLN A 97 -24.32 21.89 -1.54
C GLN A 97 -24.04 20.46 -2.00
N PRO A 98 -24.73 19.95 -3.05
CA PRO A 98 -24.41 18.67 -3.66
C PRO A 98 -22.98 18.64 -4.22
N LEU A 99 -22.23 17.59 -3.91
CA LEU A 99 -20.79 17.53 -4.24
C LEU A 99 -20.31 16.09 -4.38
N ALA A 100 -19.49 15.84 -5.41
CA ALA A 100 -18.84 14.56 -5.62
C ALA A 100 -17.43 14.73 -6.22
N TYR A 101 -16.63 13.66 -6.17
CA TYR A 101 -15.31 13.58 -6.79
C TYR A 101 -14.32 14.63 -6.26
N ALA A 102 -14.49 15.07 -5.01
CA ALA A 102 -13.51 15.87 -4.30
C ALA A 102 -12.33 14.98 -3.87
N SER A 103 -11.18 15.60 -3.62
CA SER A 103 -10.05 14.92 -3.01
C SER A 103 -10.23 14.95 -1.49
N CYS A 104 -10.28 13.79 -0.83
CA CYS A 104 -10.40 13.73 0.61
C CYS A 104 -9.17 13.10 1.26
N THR A 105 -8.87 13.52 2.49
CA THR A 105 -7.88 12.85 3.32
C THR A 105 -8.18 13.05 4.80
N SER A 106 -7.96 12.03 5.60
CA SER A 106 -8.25 12.06 7.04
C SER A 106 -7.04 12.59 7.81
N THR A 107 -7.28 13.55 8.69
CA THR A 107 -6.25 14.17 9.55
C THR A 107 -6.70 14.15 11.01
N PRO A 108 -5.79 14.40 11.98
CA PRO A 108 -6.17 14.55 13.38
C PRO A 108 -7.18 15.69 13.65
N ARG A 109 -7.34 16.64 12.71
CA ARG A 109 -8.21 17.81 12.85
C ARG A 109 -9.57 17.64 12.17
N GLY A 110 -9.72 16.64 11.32
CA GLY A 110 -10.90 16.46 10.47
C GLY A 110 -10.57 15.77 9.15
N VAL A 111 -11.61 15.44 8.40
CA VAL A 111 -11.46 15.01 7.00
C VAL A 111 -11.37 16.26 6.14
N VAL A 112 -10.22 16.49 5.52
CA VAL A 112 -10.06 17.57 4.56
C VAL A 112 -10.78 17.16 3.28
N VAL A 113 -11.62 18.04 2.77
CA VAL A 113 -12.32 17.90 1.49
C VAL A 113 -11.89 19.06 0.61
N ALA A 114 -11.30 18.76 -0.54
CA ALA A 114 -10.77 19.77 -1.44
C ALA A 114 -11.34 19.62 -2.85
N GLY A 115 -11.98 20.69 -3.32
CA GLY A 115 -12.58 20.78 -4.64
C GLY A 115 -13.82 19.91 -4.79
N GLY A 116 -13.86 19.11 -5.86
CA GLY A 116 -14.99 18.32 -6.29
C GLY A 116 -15.81 19.00 -7.39
N SER A 117 -16.95 18.41 -7.71
CA SER A 117 -17.82 18.87 -8.78
C SER A 117 -19.27 18.49 -8.54
N ASP A 118 -20.19 19.28 -9.08
CA ASP A 118 -21.63 19.03 -9.12
C ASP A 118 -22.10 18.72 -10.57
N ALA A 119 -23.31 19.10 -10.97
CA ALA A 119 -23.75 18.99 -12.36
C ALA A 119 -23.10 20.04 -13.29
N ASP A 120 -22.75 21.21 -12.77
CA ASP A 120 -22.52 22.43 -13.56
C ASP A 120 -21.05 22.84 -13.59
N GLN A 121 -20.33 22.76 -12.47
CA GLN A 121 -18.95 23.23 -12.36
C GLN A 121 -18.00 22.34 -11.55
N VAL A 122 -16.72 22.71 -11.55
CA VAL A 122 -15.67 22.13 -10.72
C VAL A 122 -15.25 23.18 -9.71
N TYR A 123 -15.12 22.78 -8.44
CA TYR A 123 -14.88 23.69 -7.33
C TYR A 123 -13.39 23.75 -6.96
N SER A 124 -12.98 24.91 -6.43
CA SER A 124 -11.72 25.11 -5.71
C SER A 124 -11.90 25.11 -4.19
N THR A 125 -13.15 25.14 -3.70
CA THR A 125 -13.44 25.28 -2.27
C THR A 125 -12.89 24.14 -1.45
N VAL A 126 -12.37 24.46 -0.26
CA VAL A 126 -11.81 23.48 0.69
C VAL A 126 -12.47 23.66 2.06
N PHE A 127 -12.75 22.55 2.73
CA PHE A 127 -13.28 22.56 4.10
C PHE A 127 -12.88 21.30 4.87
N LEU A 128 -12.97 21.36 6.19
CA LEU A 128 -12.88 20.20 7.08
C LEU A 128 -14.28 19.67 7.39
N MET A 129 -14.47 18.35 7.29
CA MET A 129 -15.57 17.64 7.93
C MET A 129 -15.11 17.13 9.29
N ARG A 130 -15.73 17.63 10.36
CA ARG A 130 -15.33 17.35 11.74
C ARG A 130 -16.47 16.69 12.51
N TRP A 131 -16.30 15.42 12.84
CA TRP A 131 -17.27 14.71 13.68
C TRP A 131 -17.23 15.22 15.12
N ASP A 132 -18.39 15.57 15.68
CA ASP A 132 -18.58 15.85 17.09
C ASP A 132 -19.45 14.76 17.73
N ALA A 133 -18.84 13.97 18.62
CA ALA A 133 -19.49 12.83 19.25
C ALA A 133 -20.61 13.22 20.23
N ALA A 134 -20.54 14.41 20.86
CA ALA A 134 -21.53 14.86 21.82
C ALA A 134 -22.79 15.37 21.11
N ALA A 135 -22.62 16.16 20.06
CA ALA A 135 -23.70 16.67 19.22
C ALA A 135 -24.23 15.62 18.23
N LYS A 136 -23.44 14.57 17.95
CA LYS A 136 -23.69 13.55 16.92
C LYS A 136 -23.90 14.17 15.54
N LYS A 137 -23.04 15.12 15.19
CA LYS A 137 -23.10 15.90 13.95
C LYS A 137 -21.73 16.07 13.35
N VAL A 138 -21.70 16.34 12.05
CA VAL A 138 -20.48 16.76 11.35
C VAL A 138 -20.50 18.29 11.26
N PHE A 139 -19.42 18.94 11.63
CA PHE A 139 -19.23 20.37 11.40
C PHE A 139 -18.39 20.58 10.13
N PHE A 140 -18.63 21.71 9.46
CA PHE A 140 -17.93 22.09 8.23
C PHE A 140 -17.17 23.38 8.48
N ASP A 141 -15.85 23.27 8.64
CA ASP A 141 -15.00 24.42 8.90
C ASP A 141 -14.28 24.81 7.60
N PRO A 142 -14.41 26.05 7.11
CA PRO A 142 -13.77 26.46 5.86
C PRO A 142 -12.24 26.45 5.98
N LEU A 143 -11.59 26.08 4.88
CA LEU A 143 -10.14 26.17 4.68
C LEU A 143 -9.85 27.05 3.46
N PRO A 144 -8.60 27.51 3.25
CA PRO A 144 -8.22 28.26 2.07
C PRO A 144 -8.54 27.49 0.80
N ASP A 145 -9.16 28.17 -0.16
CA ASP A 145 -9.47 27.60 -1.47
C ASP A 145 -8.20 27.17 -2.22
N LEU A 146 -8.35 26.13 -3.04
CA LEU A 146 -7.29 25.66 -3.92
C LEU A 146 -6.85 26.76 -4.91
N PRO A 147 -5.56 26.81 -5.28
CA PRO A 147 -5.08 27.72 -6.32
C PRO A 147 -5.77 27.55 -7.68
N ALA A 148 -6.32 26.36 -7.95
CA ALA A 148 -7.18 26.09 -9.09
C ALA A 148 -8.21 25.01 -8.73
N ALA A 149 -9.37 25.05 -9.39
CA ALA A 149 -10.41 24.05 -9.22
C ALA A 149 -9.89 22.63 -9.52
N SER A 150 -10.43 21.63 -8.82
CA SER A 150 -9.99 20.24 -8.94
C SER A 150 -11.14 19.28 -8.67
N ALA A 151 -11.40 18.35 -9.58
CA ALA A 151 -12.22 17.16 -9.34
C ALA A 151 -11.50 15.93 -9.88
N PHE A 152 -11.79 14.75 -9.33
CA PHE A 152 -11.05 13.52 -9.64
C PHE A 152 -9.53 13.66 -9.41
N GLY A 153 -9.13 14.55 -8.50
CA GLY A 153 -7.79 14.60 -7.95
C GLY A 153 -7.64 13.61 -6.80
N SER A 154 -6.55 13.70 -6.07
CA SER A 154 -6.35 12.93 -4.83
C SER A 154 -5.69 13.79 -3.75
N ALA A 155 -5.88 13.44 -2.48
CA ALA A 155 -5.27 14.11 -1.35
C ALA A 155 -4.71 13.10 -0.35
N GLU A 156 -3.62 13.48 0.30
CA GLU A 156 -2.89 12.65 1.24
C GLU A 156 -2.38 13.50 2.40
N ALA A 157 -2.33 12.93 3.61
CA ALA A 157 -1.87 13.66 4.79
C ALA A 157 -0.66 12.99 5.45
N ILE A 158 0.33 13.79 5.84
CA ILE A 158 1.43 13.41 6.70
C ILE A 158 1.39 14.31 7.93
N GLY A 159 0.73 13.82 8.99
CA GLY A 159 0.46 14.63 10.18
C GLY A 159 -0.54 15.75 9.86
N ASP A 160 -0.15 17.00 10.15
CA ASP A 160 -0.94 18.20 9.86
C ASP A 160 -0.68 18.77 8.45
N ILE A 161 0.21 18.16 7.65
CA ILE A 161 0.48 18.61 6.29
C ILE A 161 -0.34 17.79 5.30
N VAL A 162 -1.17 18.49 4.53
CA VAL A 162 -1.99 17.93 3.45
C VAL A 162 -1.29 18.17 2.13
N TYR A 163 -1.22 17.15 1.29
CA TYR A 163 -0.71 17.21 -0.07
C TYR A 163 -1.84 16.90 -1.04
N LEU A 164 -2.00 17.73 -2.07
CA LEU A 164 -3.06 17.59 -3.04
C LEU A 164 -2.52 17.46 -4.46
N PHE A 165 -2.99 16.42 -5.13
CA PHE A 165 -2.77 16.11 -6.53
C PHE A 165 -3.96 16.60 -7.34
N GLN A 166 -3.76 17.61 -8.18
CA GLN A 166 -4.85 18.16 -8.98
C GLN A 166 -5.36 17.13 -9.99
N GLY A 167 -6.68 17.01 -10.08
CA GLY A 167 -7.35 16.29 -11.16
C GLY A 167 -7.74 17.22 -12.32
N LYS A 168 -8.99 17.16 -12.76
CA LYS A 168 -9.50 18.08 -13.77
C LYS A 168 -9.93 19.40 -13.14
N HIS A 169 -9.69 20.49 -13.86
CA HIS A 169 -10.00 21.85 -13.40
C HIS A 169 -11.33 22.40 -13.94
N GLN A 170 -11.98 21.65 -14.83
CA GLN A 170 -13.24 22.01 -15.47
C GLN A 170 -14.01 20.73 -15.84
N LYS A 171 -15.25 20.88 -16.34
CA LYS A 171 -16.07 19.72 -16.70
C LYS A 171 -15.50 18.89 -17.85
N SER A 172 -14.93 19.56 -18.85
CA SER A 172 -14.26 18.90 -19.96
C SER A 172 -13.03 18.14 -19.48
N ASP A 173 -12.87 16.91 -19.97
CA ASP A 173 -11.74 16.04 -19.62
C ASP A 173 -10.55 16.19 -20.61
N LEU A 174 -10.65 17.07 -21.61
CA LEU A 174 -9.66 17.23 -22.70
C LEU A 174 -8.44 18.05 -22.30
N GLU A 175 -8.68 19.11 -21.52
CA GLU A 175 -7.65 20.00 -21.01
C GLU A 175 -7.43 19.73 -19.53
N LEU A 176 -6.24 19.24 -19.21
CA LEU A 176 -5.80 19.07 -17.83
C LEU A 176 -4.70 20.08 -17.54
N LYS A 177 -4.82 20.73 -16.39
CA LYS A 177 -3.77 21.55 -15.78
C LYS A 177 -3.29 20.75 -14.58
N GLY A 178 -1.99 20.48 -14.54
CA GLY A 178 -1.39 19.77 -13.43
C GLY A 178 -1.16 20.72 -12.27
N GLY A 179 -1.31 20.22 -11.07
CA GLY A 179 -1.07 20.95 -9.84
C GLY A 179 -0.66 19.97 -8.76
N PHE A 180 0.34 20.35 -7.99
CA PHE A 180 0.75 19.63 -6.79
C PHE A 180 1.01 20.67 -5.72
N TRP A 181 0.21 20.62 -4.65
CA TRP A 181 0.23 21.64 -3.61
C TRP A 181 0.28 21.01 -2.22
N GLN A 182 0.75 21.78 -1.25
CA GLN A 182 0.63 21.44 0.16
C GLN A 182 -0.08 22.54 0.94
N LEU A 183 -0.73 22.14 2.04
CA LEU A 183 -1.32 23.03 3.04
C LEU A 183 -0.90 22.54 4.43
N ASP A 184 -0.44 23.45 5.28
CA ASP A 184 -0.18 23.19 6.69
C ASP A 184 -1.42 23.53 7.52
N LEU A 185 -2.07 22.52 8.12
CA LEU A 185 -3.25 22.72 8.95
C LEU A 185 -2.95 23.36 10.31
N SER A 186 -1.68 23.43 10.71
CA SER A 186 -1.24 24.17 11.90
C SER A 186 -1.01 25.66 11.63
N ASP A 187 -0.79 26.04 10.36
CA ASP A 187 -0.62 27.41 9.89
C ASP A 187 -1.42 27.66 8.59
N VAL A 188 -2.75 27.63 8.74
CA VAL A 188 -3.69 27.76 7.62
C VAL A 188 -3.58 29.11 6.90
N GLU A 189 -3.13 30.15 7.59
CA GLU A 189 -2.94 31.51 7.05
C GLU A 189 -1.87 31.54 5.94
N SER A 190 -0.88 30.63 5.98
CA SER A 190 0.12 30.49 4.93
C SER A 190 -0.46 29.97 3.60
N GLY A 191 -1.68 29.43 3.61
CA GLY A 191 -2.39 28.97 2.43
C GLY A 191 -1.70 27.82 1.69
N TRP A 192 -2.18 27.54 0.48
CA TRP A 192 -1.64 26.48 -0.37
C TRP A 192 -0.31 26.89 -1.01
N GLN A 193 0.70 26.04 -0.87
CA GLN A 193 2.01 26.22 -1.47
C GLN A 193 2.21 25.26 -2.64
N SER A 194 2.69 25.78 -3.77
CA SER A 194 3.01 24.96 -4.94
C SER A 194 4.28 24.16 -4.71
N LEU A 195 4.22 22.88 -5.06
CA LEU A 195 5.35 21.95 -5.03
C LEU A 195 5.78 21.59 -6.46
N PRO A 196 7.02 21.10 -6.66
CA PRO A 196 7.46 20.60 -7.95
C PRO A 196 6.62 19.39 -8.38
N SER A 197 6.06 19.42 -9.58
CA SER A 197 5.32 18.28 -10.15
C SER A 197 6.26 17.15 -10.57
N HIS A 198 5.72 15.93 -10.63
CA HIS A 198 6.43 14.78 -11.19
C HIS A 198 6.75 15.00 -12.69
N SER A 199 7.75 14.27 -13.20
CA SER A 199 8.16 14.36 -14.61
C SER A 199 7.19 13.75 -15.62
N GLY A 200 6.21 12.97 -15.14
CA GLY A 200 5.19 12.35 -15.98
C GLY A 200 4.12 13.30 -16.53
N PRO A 201 3.27 12.82 -17.46
CA PRO A 201 2.16 13.61 -18.00
C PRO A 201 1.11 13.94 -16.93
N VAL A 202 0.46 15.09 -17.12
CA VAL A 202 -0.70 15.52 -16.33
C VAL A 202 -1.84 14.51 -16.49
N ARG A 203 -2.51 14.21 -15.38
CA ARG A 203 -3.51 13.14 -15.29
C ARG A 203 -4.56 13.46 -14.23
N TYR A 204 -5.67 12.75 -14.28
CA TYR A 204 -6.72 12.72 -13.27
C TYR A 204 -7.01 11.26 -12.91
N LYS A 205 -7.81 11.01 -11.86
CA LYS A 205 -8.12 9.65 -11.38
C LYS A 205 -6.87 8.83 -11.01
N MET A 206 -5.80 9.51 -10.60
CA MET A 206 -4.60 8.84 -10.10
C MET A 206 -4.90 8.13 -8.78
N VAL A 207 -4.08 7.13 -8.47
CA VAL A 207 -4.11 6.41 -7.20
C VAL A 207 -2.96 6.95 -6.37
N THR A 208 -3.24 7.36 -5.14
CA THR A 208 -2.19 7.85 -4.23
C THR A 208 -2.23 7.12 -2.90
N ALA A 209 -1.12 7.16 -2.18
CA ALA A 209 -1.04 6.73 -0.79
C ALA A 209 0.21 7.33 -0.11
N VAL A 210 0.18 7.43 1.22
CA VAL A 210 1.37 7.70 2.05
C VAL A 210 1.95 6.39 2.57
N GLN A 211 3.24 6.16 2.33
CA GLN A 211 3.98 5.03 2.93
C GLN A 211 5.45 5.40 3.14
N ARG A 212 6.16 4.63 3.95
CA ARG A 212 7.62 4.79 4.11
C ARG A 212 8.35 4.47 2.81
N GLY A 213 9.25 5.36 2.40
CA GLY A 213 10.23 5.12 1.35
C GLY A 213 11.34 4.16 1.80
N PRO A 214 12.29 3.82 0.90
CA PRO A 214 13.42 2.94 1.21
C PRO A 214 14.31 3.42 2.36
N GLY A 215 14.40 4.74 2.59
CA GLY A 215 15.12 5.32 3.73
C GLY A 215 14.34 5.33 5.05
N GLY A 216 13.07 4.90 5.03
CA GLY A 216 12.18 4.85 6.19
C GLY A 216 11.38 6.13 6.44
N GLU A 217 11.64 7.21 5.70
CA GLU A 217 10.91 8.47 5.72
C GLU A 217 9.51 8.34 5.09
N PRO A 218 8.50 9.09 5.55
CA PRO A 218 7.20 9.12 4.89
C PRO A 218 7.34 9.75 3.50
N CYS A 219 6.83 9.04 2.50
CA CYS A 219 6.79 9.47 1.11
C CYS A 219 5.34 9.42 0.60
N LEU A 220 5.06 10.24 -0.40
CA LEU A 220 3.84 10.15 -1.19
C LEU A 220 4.10 9.27 -2.40
N PHE A 221 3.16 8.41 -2.73
CA PHE A 221 3.20 7.59 -3.93
C PHE A 221 2.04 7.98 -4.83
N LEU A 222 2.29 8.01 -6.13
CA LEU A 222 1.31 8.24 -7.17
C LEU A 222 1.43 7.11 -8.20
N PHE A 223 0.33 6.49 -8.55
CA PHE A 223 0.26 5.43 -9.55
C PHE A 223 -0.86 5.69 -10.55
N SER A 224 -0.65 5.24 -11.78
CA SER A 224 -1.70 5.19 -12.81
C SER A 224 -2.38 6.55 -13.02
N GLY A 225 -3.70 6.57 -13.12
CA GLY A 225 -4.49 7.70 -13.59
C GLY A 225 -4.65 7.67 -15.10
N ALA A 226 -5.38 8.64 -15.62
CA ALA A 226 -5.70 8.71 -17.04
C ALA A 226 -5.67 10.13 -17.56
N ARG A 227 -5.75 10.24 -18.89
CA ARG A 227 -6.09 11.47 -19.61
C ARG A 227 -7.04 11.12 -20.75
N THR A 228 -7.98 12.02 -21.02
CA THR A 228 -8.82 11.96 -22.21
C THR A 228 -8.26 12.91 -23.27
N THR A 229 -8.18 12.45 -24.50
CA THR A 229 -7.88 13.27 -25.68
C THR A 229 -8.94 13.03 -26.75
N GLU A 230 -8.85 13.69 -27.90
CA GLU A 230 -9.75 13.47 -29.04
C GLU A 230 -8.96 13.16 -30.32
N THR A 231 -9.61 12.48 -31.26
CA THR A 231 -9.14 12.36 -32.64
C THR A 231 -9.36 13.67 -33.40
N GLU A 232 -8.79 13.78 -34.61
CA GLU A 232 -9.09 14.90 -35.52
C GLU A 232 -10.59 15.03 -35.86
N GLN A 233 -11.35 13.94 -35.72
CA GLN A 233 -12.79 13.87 -35.97
C GLN A 233 -13.62 14.20 -34.71
N GLY A 234 -12.99 14.49 -33.57
CA GLY A 234 -13.65 14.80 -32.30
C GLY A 234 -14.06 13.58 -31.48
N ASP A 235 -13.60 12.37 -31.82
CA ASP A 235 -13.92 11.17 -31.06
C ASP A 235 -13.00 11.00 -29.84
N PRO A 236 -13.52 10.61 -28.68
CA PRO A 236 -12.73 10.51 -27.46
C PRO A 236 -11.71 9.36 -27.53
N ARG A 237 -10.54 9.58 -26.93
CA ARG A 237 -9.51 8.58 -26.66
C ARG A 237 -9.15 8.61 -25.18
N PHE A 238 -9.25 7.44 -24.54
CA PHE A 238 -8.87 7.26 -23.15
C PHE A 238 -7.47 6.68 -23.08
N LEU A 239 -6.55 7.42 -22.47
CA LEU A 239 -5.19 6.98 -22.21
C LEU A 239 -5.02 6.76 -20.72
N ALA A 240 -4.98 5.50 -20.30
CA ALA A 240 -4.66 5.12 -18.92
C ALA A 240 -3.16 4.88 -18.77
N TYR A 241 -2.59 5.45 -17.71
CA TYR A 241 -1.18 5.34 -17.41
C TYR A 241 -0.89 4.15 -16.51
N THR A 242 0.35 3.65 -16.57
CA THR A 242 0.81 2.50 -15.77
C THR A 242 2.06 2.78 -14.96
N ASP A 243 2.69 3.94 -15.17
CA ASP A 243 3.82 4.46 -14.42
C ASP A 243 3.46 4.76 -12.95
N GLY A 244 4.50 4.87 -12.14
CA GLY A 244 4.40 5.23 -10.74
C GLY A 244 5.52 6.17 -10.34
N TYR A 245 5.25 7.04 -9.37
CA TYR A 245 6.19 8.01 -8.85
C TYR A 245 6.15 8.04 -7.33
N ARG A 246 7.32 8.28 -6.73
CA ARG A 246 7.48 8.54 -5.29
C ARG A 246 8.00 9.95 -5.08
N TYR A 247 7.34 10.71 -4.22
CA TYR A 247 7.82 12.01 -3.74
C TYR A 247 8.27 11.92 -2.30
N SER A 248 9.45 12.46 -2.01
CA SER A 248 9.93 12.62 -0.64
C SER A 248 9.78 14.09 -0.22
N PRO A 249 8.90 14.41 0.73
CA PRO A 249 8.82 15.76 1.29
C PRO A 249 10.14 16.21 1.96
N ALA A 250 10.95 15.27 2.46
CA ALA A 250 12.22 15.58 3.10
C ALA A 250 13.27 16.14 2.12
N THR A 251 13.23 15.71 0.86
CA THR A 251 14.18 16.17 -0.18
C THR A 251 13.53 17.08 -1.22
N GLY A 252 12.21 17.06 -1.35
CA GLY A 252 11.47 17.76 -2.39
C GLY A 252 11.56 17.11 -3.77
N GLU A 253 12.02 15.86 -3.85
CA GLU A 253 12.32 15.19 -5.12
C GLU A 253 11.32 14.08 -5.48
N TRP A 254 11.08 13.94 -6.79
CA TRP A 254 10.32 12.87 -7.40
C TRP A 254 11.25 11.80 -7.98
N VAL A 255 10.93 10.53 -7.74
CA VAL A 255 11.63 9.37 -8.28
C VAL A 255 10.62 8.45 -8.98
N LEU A 256 10.98 7.94 -10.15
CA LEU A 256 10.18 6.93 -10.85
C LEU A 256 10.26 5.61 -10.09
N VAL A 257 9.14 4.92 -9.92
CA VAL A 257 9.06 3.59 -9.31
C VAL A 257 8.54 2.56 -10.31
N ALA A 258 8.62 1.29 -9.94
CA ALA A 258 8.15 0.20 -10.77
C ALA A 258 6.70 0.43 -11.22
N SER A 259 6.51 0.37 -12.54
CA SER A 259 5.19 0.52 -13.13
C SER A 259 4.36 -0.75 -12.92
N LEU A 260 3.05 -0.61 -13.09
CA LEU A 260 2.09 -1.69 -12.87
C LEU A 260 2.41 -2.93 -13.71
N PRO A 261 2.11 -4.14 -13.19
CA PRO A 261 2.47 -5.39 -13.84
C PRO A 261 1.59 -5.67 -15.08
N VAL A 262 2.06 -6.56 -15.94
CA VAL A 262 1.22 -7.19 -16.97
C VAL A 262 0.37 -8.26 -16.29
N LEU A 263 -0.95 -8.15 -16.41
CA LEU A 263 -1.91 -9.08 -15.79
C LEU A 263 -2.92 -9.55 -16.84
N GLY A 264 -3.36 -10.81 -16.74
CA GLY A 264 -4.40 -11.34 -17.60
C GLY A 264 -5.78 -10.78 -17.28
N ASP A 265 -6.66 -10.67 -18.27
CA ASP A 265 -8.07 -10.34 -18.06
C ASP A 265 -8.90 -11.61 -17.86
N SER A 266 -9.40 -11.81 -16.63
CA SER A 266 -10.22 -12.97 -16.26
C SER A 266 -11.66 -12.88 -16.76
N ARG A 267 -12.09 -11.71 -17.26
CA ARG A 267 -13.44 -11.51 -17.79
C ARG A 267 -13.60 -12.21 -19.15
N GLN A 268 -14.83 -12.58 -19.47
CA GLN A 268 -15.19 -13.17 -20.77
C GLN A 268 -15.56 -12.06 -21.76
N ILE A 269 -14.55 -11.32 -22.21
CA ILE A 269 -14.72 -10.15 -23.10
C ILE A 269 -14.06 -10.46 -24.45
N VAL A 270 -14.76 -10.13 -25.54
CA VAL A 270 -14.23 -10.19 -26.91
C VAL A 270 -13.12 -9.14 -27.09
N GLY A 271 -11.99 -9.52 -27.70
CA GLY A 271 -10.89 -8.58 -27.95
C GLY A 271 -9.92 -8.40 -26.79
N LYS A 272 -10.04 -9.15 -25.69
CA LYS A 272 -9.15 -9.03 -24.52
C LYS A 272 -7.70 -9.38 -24.83
N GLU A 273 -7.47 -10.26 -25.80
CA GLU A 273 -6.16 -10.64 -26.32
C GLU A 273 -5.35 -9.45 -26.85
N ARG A 274 -6.01 -8.38 -27.32
CA ARG A 274 -5.37 -7.12 -27.76
C ARG A 274 -4.52 -6.47 -26.66
N PHE A 275 -4.85 -6.75 -25.41
CA PHE A 275 -4.23 -6.14 -24.24
C PHE A 275 -3.42 -7.13 -23.39
N ALA A 276 -3.27 -8.38 -23.84
CA ALA A 276 -2.66 -9.46 -23.05
C ALA A 276 -1.21 -9.16 -22.62
N ASP A 277 -0.45 -8.49 -23.50
CA ASP A 277 0.96 -8.14 -23.24
C ASP A 277 1.14 -6.71 -22.69
N GLN A 278 0.04 -6.04 -22.33
CA GLN A 278 0.08 -4.66 -21.83
C GLN A 278 -0.05 -4.62 -20.30
N ARG A 279 0.70 -3.70 -19.68
CA ARG A 279 0.61 -3.41 -18.24
C ARG A 279 -0.80 -3.03 -17.85
N TRP A 280 -1.23 -3.39 -16.63
CA TRP A 280 -2.60 -3.26 -16.16
C TRP A 280 -2.84 -1.90 -15.46
N PRO A 281 -3.53 -0.93 -16.08
CA PRO A 281 -3.84 0.34 -15.42
C PRO A 281 -4.91 0.16 -14.34
N ILE A 282 -4.88 1.03 -13.34
CA ILE A 282 -5.82 1.03 -12.19
C ILE A 282 -6.42 2.42 -11.97
N SER A 283 -6.78 3.10 -13.06
CA SER A 283 -7.40 4.44 -13.03
C SER A 283 -8.64 4.45 -12.12
N ALA A 284 -8.76 5.48 -11.28
CA ALA A 284 -9.84 5.64 -10.29
C ALA A 284 -9.96 4.51 -9.24
N ALA A 285 -8.93 3.67 -9.08
CA ALA A 285 -8.83 2.81 -7.91
C ALA A 285 -8.58 3.64 -6.65
N CYS A 286 -8.76 3.02 -5.49
CA CYS A 286 -8.31 3.55 -4.22
C CYS A 286 -7.11 2.74 -3.71
N ALA A 287 -6.33 3.32 -2.81
CA ALA A 287 -5.21 2.65 -2.19
C ALA A 287 -5.07 3.05 -0.74
N GLU A 288 -4.40 2.19 0.03
CA GLU A 288 -4.06 2.50 1.41
C GLU A 288 -2.83 1.72 1.87
N ALA A 289 -2.02 2.34 2.74
CA ALA A 289 -0.80 1.73 3.24
C ALA A 289 -1.05 0.62 4.26
N VAL A 290 -0.32 -0.49 4.16
CA VAL A 290 -0.38 -1.60 5.12
C VAL A 290 1.02 -1.93 5.66
N GLY A 291 1.10 -2.08 6.98
CA GLY A 291 2.37 -2.32 7.66
C GLY A 291 3.39 -1.21 7.39
N THR A 292 4.65 -1.58 7.26
CA THR A 292 5.77 -0.63 7.14
C THR A 292 6.30 -0.42 5.73
N ARG A 293 5.77 -1.15 4.73
CA ARG A 293 6.31 -1.17 3.36
C ARG A 293 5.31 -1.42 2.25
N ALA A 294 4.07 -1.85 2.55
CA ALA A 294 3.13 -2.22 1.51
C ALA A 294 2.14 -1.08 1.26
N ILE A 295 1.78 -0.87 0.00
CA ILE A 295 0.62 -0.09 -0.41
C ILE A 295 -0.31 -1.06 -1.11
N LEU A 296 -1.54 -1.20 -0.61
CA LEU A 296 -2.56 -1.99 -1.28
C LEU A 296 -3.37 -1.08 -2.18
N THR A 297 -3.61 -1.51 -3.42
CA THR A 297 -4.55 -0.87 -4.35
C THR A 297 -5.75 -1.77 -4.55
N PHE A 298 -6.95 -1.21 -4.54
CA PHE A 298 -8.20 -1.95 -4.63
C PHE A 298 -8.89 -1.65 -5.94
N SER A 299 -9.07 -2.69 -6.76
CA SER A 299 -9.70 -2.65 -8.07
C SER A 299 -9.02 -1.66 -9.04
N GLY A 300 -9.80 -0.95 -9.86
CA GLY A 300 -9.34 0.02 -10.84
C GLY A 300 -9.92 -0.19 -12.24
N SER A 301 -10.05 0.91 -12.97
CA SER A 301 -10.39 0.91 -14.39
C SER A 301 -9.12 0.76 -15.22
N THR A 302 -9.16 -0.14 -16.20
CA THR A 302 -8.13 -0.19 -17.24
C THR A 302 -8.38 0.84 -18.35
N ASP A 303 -9.56 1.47 -18.35
CA ASP A 303 -10.12 2.30 -19.42
C ASP A 303 -10.16 1.60 -20.80
N ARG A 304 -9.99 0.27 -20.80
CA ARG A 304 -10.12 -0.62 -21.97
C ARG A 304 -11.56 -1.08 -22.12
N HIS A 305 -11.91 -1.51 -23.34
CA HIS A 305 -13.25 -2.02 -23.67
C HIS A 305 -14.38 -1.01 -23.41
N ILE A 306 -14.06 0.29 -23.35
CA ILE A 306 -15.03 1.40 -23.34
C ILE A 306 -15.36 1.82 -24.77
N LEU A 307 -14.38 1.71 -25.67
CA LEU A 307 -14.56 1.98 -27.09
C LEU A 307 -14.76 0.67 -27.87
N ASP A 308 -15.52 0.73 -28.96
CA ASP A 308 -15.61 -0.32 -29.97
C ASP A 308 -14.41 -0.28 -30.93
N ASP A 309 -14.41 -1.17 -31.93
CA ASP A 309 -13.31 -1.30 -32.87
C ASP A 309 -13.19 -0.08 -33.82
N ASP A 310 -14.29 0.66 -33.98
CA ASP A 310 -14.36 1.92 -34.73
C ASP A 310 -13.99 3.15 -33.86
N GLY A 311 -13.71 2.94 -32.58
CA GLY A 311 -13.34 3.99 -31.63
C GLY A 311 -14.52 4.79 -31.07
N LYS A 312 -15.76 4.31 -31.24
CA LYS A 312 -16.96 4.89 -30.64
C LYS A 312 -17.21 4.34 -29.25
N VAL A 313 -17.84 5.13 -28.39
CA VAL A 313 -18.15 4.70 -27.02
C VAL A 313 -19.22 3.61 -27.06
N ARG A 314 -18.93 2.45 -26.49
CA ARG A 314 -19.85 1.32 -26.39
C ARG A 314 -21.10 1.67 -25.59
N PRO A 315 -22.25 1.04 -25.88
CA PRO A 315 -23.44 1.09 -25.02
C PRO A 315 -23.12 0.74 -23.56
N ALA A 316 -23.87 1.31 -22.62
CA ALA A 316 -23.56 1.20 -21.19
C ALA A 316 -23.65 -0.24 -20.64
N ASP A 317 -24.57 -1.04 -21.19
CA ASP A 317 -24.79 -2.46 -20.90
C ASP A 317 -23.70 -3.38 -21.45
N GLU A 318 -22.95 -2.95 -22.46
CA GLU A 318 -21.81 -3.70 -23.02
C GLU A 318 -20.49 -3.42 -22.31
N ARG A 319 -20.43 -2.39 -21.45
CA ARG A 319 -19.19 -2.01 -20.76
C ARG A 319 -18.94 -2.98 -19.60
N PRO A 320 -17.73 -3.55 -19.48
CA PRO A 320 -17.48 -4.58 -18.49
C PRO A 320 -17.42 -4.03 -17.06
N ALA A 321 -17.84 -4.84 -16.09
CA ALA A 321 -17.60 -4.59 -14.67
C ALA A 321 -16.10 -4.52 -14.33
N PHE A 322 -15.76 -3.80 -13.26
CA PHE A 322 -14.39 -3.69 -12.77
C PHE A 322 -13.97 -4.95 -12.04
N LEU A 323 -12.70 -5.33 -12.19
CA LEU A 323 -12.18 -6.52 -11.54
C LEU A 323 -11.90 -6.25 -10.05
N PRO A 324 -12.24 -7.18 -9.15
CA PRO A 324 -12.01 -7.04 -7.72
C PRO A 324 -10.55 -7.29 -7.29
N ARG A 325 -9.55 -7.03 -8.15
CA ARG A 325 -8.15 -7.34 -7.81
C ARG A 325 -7.64 -6.44 -6.69
N VAL A 326 -6.85 -7.02 -5.79
CA VAL A 326 -6.04 -6.27 -4.82
C VAL A 326 -4.58 -6.48 -5.14
N LEU A 327 -3.90 -5.41 -5.53
CA LEU A 327 -2.46 -5.42 -5.78
C LEU A 327 -1.73 -4.84 -4.57
N ALA A 328 -0.55 -5.37 -4.28
CA ALA A 328 0.38 -4.81 -3.31
C ALA A 328 1.61 -4.29 -4.02
N TYR A 329 1.94 -3.03 -3.78
CA TYR A 329 3.24 -2.45 -4.11
C TYR A 329 4.12 -2.44 -2.86
N ASP A 330 5.35 -2.96 -2.99
CA ASP A 330 6.35 -3.01 -1.94
C ASP A 330 7.37 -1.88 -2.11
N THR A 331 7.38 -0.94 -1.16
CA THR A 331 8.20 0.27 -1.24
C THR A 331 9.69 0.02 -1.05
N ILE A 332 10.09 -1.17 -0.60
CA ILE A 332 11.51 -1.54 -0.41
C ILE A 332 12.05 -2.28 -1.64
N SER A 333 11.34 -3.30 -2.10
CA SER A 333 11.78 -4.09 -3.26
C SER A 333 11.43 -3.46 -4.61
N ASP A 334 10.58 -2.42 -4.61
CA ASP A 334 10.06 -1.75 -5.80
C ASP A 334 9.36 -2.74 -6.74
N GLN A 335 8.43 -3.53 -6.20
CA GLN A 335 7.73 -4.58 -6.95
C GLN A 335 6.23 -4.61 -6.66
N TRP A 336 5.49 -5.08 -7.66
CA TRP A 336 4.06 -5.33 -7.59
C TRP A 336 3.77 -6.82 -7.45
N SER A 337 2.74 -7.15 -6.68
CA SER A 337 2.18 -8.51 -6.59
C SER A 337 0.66 -8.45 -6.48
N GLU A 338 -0.04 -9.44 -7.03
CA GLU A 338 -1.48 -9.62 -6.77
C GLU A 338 -1.62 -10.44 -5.48
N VAL A 339 -2.32 -9.89 -4.48
CA VAL A 339 -2.32 -10.45 -3.13
C VAL A 339 -3.68 -10.93 -2.64
N ALA A 340 -4.77 -10.38 -3.19
CA ALA A 340 -6.12 -10.76 -2.80
C ALA A 340 -7.15 -10.41 -3.89
N SER A 341 -8.40 -10.80 -3.63
CA SER A 341 -9.58 -10.32 -4.34
C SER A 341 -10.56 -9.73 -3.31
N MET A 342 -11.07 -8.54 -3.57
CA MET A 342 -12.17 -7.96 -2.79
C MET A 342 -13.52 -8.61 -3.19
N PRO A 343 -14.58 -8.48 -2.38
CA PRO A 343 -15.90 -9.03 -2.72
C PRO A 343 -16.47 -8.50 -4.04
N VAL A 344 -16.39 -7.18 -4.26
CA VAL A 344 -16.90 -6.51 -5.46
C VAL A 344 -15.92 -5.43 -5.90
N GLY A 345 -15.50 -5.46 -7.17
CA GLY A 345 -14.62 -4.44 -7.74
C GLY A 345 -15.34 -3.10 -7.82
N VAL A 346 -14.70 -2.05 -7.30
CA VAL A 346 -15.26 -0.69 -7.29
C VAL A 346 -14.21 0.34 -7.69
N VAL A 347 -14.64 1.39 -8.38
CA VAL A 347 -13.83 2.58 -8.68
C VAL A 347 -14.53 3.84 -8.17
N THR A 348 -13.83 4.98 -8.20
CA THR A 348 -14.37 6.29 -7.80
C THR A 348 -14.88 6.30 -6.37
N THR A 349 -14.11 5.76 -5.44
CA THR A 349 -14.31 5.90 -4.00
C THR A 349 -12.92 5.94 -3.36
N GLU A 350 -12.85 6.12 -2.05
CA GLU A 350 -11.59 6.12 -1.31
C GLU A 350 -11.50 4.92 -0.37
N ALA A 351 -10.27 4.50 -0.10
CA ALA A 351 -9.96 3.49 0.91
C ALA A 351 -9.49 4.24 2.15
N VAL A 352 -10.14 4.01 3.29
CA VAL A 352 -9.81 4.72 4.53
C VAL A 352 -9.44 3.74 5.61
N LYS A 353 -8.30 3.97 6.26
CA LYS A 353 -7.98 3.30 7.53
C LYS A 353 -9.00 3.68 8.58
N TRP A 354 -9.76 2.71 9.05
CA TRP A 354 -10.71 2.89 10.12
C TRP A 354 -10.53 1.75 11.12
N HIS A 355 -9.96 2.10 12.28
CA HIS A 355 -9.56 1.12 13.30
C HIS A 355 -8.56 0.08 12.77
N GLN A 356 -8.87 -1.21 12.91
CA GLN A 356 -8.07 -2.33 12.43
C GLN A 356 -8.55 -2.80 11.04
N GLN A 357 -9.09 -1.89 10.24
CA GLN A 357 -9.64 -2.19 8.93
C GLN A 357 -9.26 -1.11 7.92
N ILE A 358 -9.21 -1.50 6.65
CA ILE A 358 -9.33 -0.58 5.52
C ILE A 358 -10.76 -0.70 5.03
N VAL A 359 -11.50 0.39 5.05
CA VAL A 359 -12.90 0.44 4.62
C VAL A 359 -12.99 1.15 3.29
N ILE A 360 -13.77 0.55 2.38
CA ILE A 360 -14.05 1.04 1.03
C ILE A 360 -15.57 1.15 0.93
N PRO A 361 -16.14 2.32 1.22
CA PRO A 361 -17.58 2.51 1.16
C PRO A 361 -18.03 2.82 -0.25
N SER A 362 -19.08 2.14 -0.71
CA SER A 362 -19.75 2.43 -1.97
C SER A 362 -18.78 2.34 -3.18
N GLY A 363 -19.18 2.92 -4.31
CA GLY A 363 -18.35 3.10 -5.49
C GLY A 363 -19.09 2.69 -6.75
N GLU A 364 -18.34 2.62 -7.84
CA GLU A 364 -18.83 2.28 -9.16
C GLU A 364 -18.34 0.88 -9.56
N THR A 365 -19.26 -0.07 -9.75
CA THR A 365 -18.93 -1.49 -10.03
C THR A 365 -18.79 -1.78 -11.53
N GLN A 366 -19.41 -0.94 -12.34
CA GLN A 366 -19.35 -0.93 -13.80
C GLN A 366 -19.65 0.51 -14.26
N PRO A 367 -19.16 0.96 -15.43
CA PRO A 367 -19.52 2.26 -15.97
C PRO A 367 -21.04 2.54 -15.93
N GLY A 368 -21.47 3.50 -15.12
CA GLY A 368 -22.88 3.86 -14.89
C GLY A 368 -23.60 3.12 -13.76
N ILE A 369 -23.04 2.03 -13.20
CA ILE A 369 -23.65 1.20 -12.14
C ILE A 369 -22.89 1.38 -10.82
N ARG A 370 -23.61 1.63 -9.72
CA ARG A 370 -23.03 1.88 -8.40
C ARG A 370 -23.43 0.79 -7.42
N THR A 371 -22.78 0.78 -6.27
CA THR A 371 -23.11 -0.12 -5.15
C THR A 371 -23.19 0.66 -3.86
N ALA A 372 -24.14 0.33 -3.00
CA ALA A 372 -24.24 0.83 -1.63
C ALA A 372 -23.31 0.08 -0.67
N GLN A 373 -22.72 -1.05 -1.10
CA GLN A 373 -21.96 -1.94 -0.24
C GLN A 373 -20.74 -1.26 0.37
N VAL A 374 -20.49 -1.57 1.65
CA VAL A 374 -19.30 -1.15 2.36
C VAL A 374 -18.43 -2.37 2.65
N GLN A 375 -17.26 -2.39 2.00
CA GLN A 375 -16.32 -3.51 2.07
C GLN A 375 -15.19 -3.16 3.04
N ALA A 376 -14.90 -4.04 3.99
CA ALA A 376 -13.87 -3.81 5.00
C ALA A 376 -12.84 -4.93 4.99
N LEU A 377 -11.61 -4.60 4.60
CA LEU A 377 -10.46 -5.48 4.72
C LEU A 377 -9.95 -5.44 6.16
N SER A 378 -9.93 -6.58 6.83
CA SER A 378 -9.34 -6.67 8.16
C SER A 378 -7.83 -6.54 8.07
N LEU A 379 -7.30 -5.48 8.68
CA LEU A 379 -5.89 -5.39 9.03
C LEU A 379 -5.71 -6.25 10.27
N ALA A 380 -5.83 -7.56 10.12
CA ALA A 380 -5.45 -8.46 11.18
C ALA A 380 -3.99 -8.14 11.51
N THR A 381 -3.76 -7.45 12.63
CA THR A 381 -2.46 -7.53 13.27
C THR A 381 -2.25 -9.02 13.46
N SER A 382 -1.33 -9.60 12.72
CA SER A 382 -0.66 -10.80 13.15
C SER A 382 0.15 -10.48 14.42
N VAL A 383 -0.55 -10.12 15.50
CA VAL A 383 -0.29 -10.70 16.81
C VAL A 383 -1.01 -12.06 16.91
N GLY A 384 -1.31 -12.69 15.79
CA GLY A 384 -0.82 -14.06 15.62
C GLY A 384 0.69 -14.00 15.74
N GLY A 385 1.21 -13.87 16.96
CA GLY A 385 2.60 -14.18 17.22
C GLY A 385 2.83 -15.51 16.55
N ALA A 386 3.90 -15.61 15.74
CA ALA A 386 4.29 -16.87 15.12
C ALA A 386 4.07 -17.95 16.17
N HIS A 387 3.02 -18.76 16.00
CA HIS A 387 2.75 -19.81 16.96
C HIS A 387 3.96 -20.70 16.78
N PHE A 388 4.82 -20.73 17.79
CA PHE A 388 6.00 -21.56 17.78
C PHE A 388 5.46 -22.97 17.58
N GLY A 389 5.57 -23.46 16.34
CA GLY A 389 4.87 -24.66 15.92
C GLY A 389 5.44 -25.85 16.67
N THR A 390 4.77 -26.99 16.63
CA THR A 390 5.35 -28.23 17.16
C THR A 390 6.73 -28.49 16.56
N LEU A 391 6.94 -28.11 15.29
CA LEU A 391 8.24 -28.20 14.62
C LEU A 391 9.26 -27.23 15.23
N ASP A 392 8.90 -25.97 15.48
CA ASP A 392 9.78 -24.98 16.10
C ASP A 392 10.17 -25.40 17.52
N TYR A 393 9.20 -25.86 18.33
CA TYR A 393 9.46 -26.42 19.66
C TYR A 393 10.34 -27.67 19.59
N THR A 394 10.15 -28.52 18.58
CA THR A 394 10.98 -29.72 18.39
C THR A 394 12.41 -29.33 18.04
N VAL A 395 12.61 -28.40 17.11
CA VAL A 395 13.94 -27.91 16.71
C VAL A 395 14.62 -27.23 17.90
N LEU A 396 13.91 -26.39 18.65
CA LEU A 396 14.44 -25.73 19.83
C LEU A 396 14.82 -26.73 20.93
N ALA A 397 13.93 -27.67 21.25
CA ALA A 397 14.18 -28.69 22.27
C ALA A 397 15.36 -29.60 21.88
N LEU A 398 15.44 -29.99 20.61
CA LEU A 398 16.54 -30.81 20.10
C LEU A 398 17.86 -30.05 20.11
N TYR A 399 17.86 -28.77 19.73
CA TYR A 399 19.02 -27.89 19.83
C TYR A 399 19.52 -27.75 21.27
N LEU A 400 18.63 -27.47 22.22
CA LEU A 400 18.98 -27.36 23.64
C LEU A 400 19.48 -28.69 24.22
N ALA A 401 18.82 -29.80 23.89
CA ALA A 401 19.24 -31.14 24.30
C ALA A 401 20.62 -31.51 23.74
N LEU A 402 20.89 -31.18 22.48
CA LEU A 402 22.20 -31.39 21.85
C LEU A 402 23.29 -30.58 22.56
N MET A 403 23.03 -29.31 22.87
CA MET A 403 23.96 -28.44 23.60
C MET A 403 24.30 -29.03 24.98
N VAL A 404 23.30 -29.49 25.73
CA VAL A 404 23.51 -30.15 27.02
C VAL A 404 24.26 -31.48 26.87
N ALA A 405 23.90 -32.29 25.87
CA ALA A 405 24.56 -33.57 25.61
C ALA A 405 26.04 -33.40 25.27
N VAL A 406 26.39 -32.41 24.44
CA VAL A 406 27.78 -32.04 24.11
C VAL A 406 28.51 -31.59 25.37
N GLY A 407 27.89 -30.72 26.19
CA GLY A 407 28.46 -30.28 27.46
C GLY A 407 28.77 -31.44 28.42
N ILE A 408 27.81 -32.35 28.63
CA ILE A 408 27.98 -33.53 29.48
C ILE A 408 29.05 -34.47 28.92
N TYR A 409 29.06 -34.68 27.60
CA TYR A 409 30.03 -35.54 26.92
C TYR A 409 31.48 -35.07 27.14
N PHE A 410 31.74 -33.78 26.98
CA PHE A 410 33.08 -33.22 27.19
C PHE A 410 33.41 -33.06 28.68
N ALA A 411 32.46 -32.68 29.54
CA ALA A 411 32.68 -32.60 30.98
C ALA A 411 33.14 -33.94 31.58
N ARG A 412 32.68 -35.07 31.04
CA ARG A 412 33.10 -36.41 31.47
C ARG A 412 34.49 -36.83 30.96
N ARG A 413 35.11 -36.05 30.07
CA ARG A 413 36.40 -36.34 29.44
C ARG A 413 37.53 -35.40 29.88
N SER A 414 37.22 -34.33 30.59
CA SER A 414 38.18 -33.35 31.09
C SER A 414 38.63 -33.71 32.51
N SER A 415 39.78 -34.38 32.64
CA SER A 415 40.25 -34.88 33.95
C SER A 415 41.35 -34.04 34.59
N THR A 416 41.86 -33.01 33.90
CA THR A 416 42.99 -32.19 34.38
C THR A 416 42.74 -30.69 34.14
N THR A 417 43.31 -29.85 35.01
CA THR A 417 43.24 -28.39 34.91
C THR A 417 43.89 -27.88 33.62
N ASP A 418 44.95 -28.55 33.15
CA ASP A 418 45.66 -28.20 31.91
C ASP A 418 44.84 -28.50 30.65
N ASP A 419 44.08 -29.60 30.65
CA ASP A 419 43.13 -29.92 29.59
C ASP A 419 41.94 -28.93 29.56
N PHE A 420 41.55 -28.37 30.69
CA PHE A 420 40.43 -27.41 30.77
C PHE A 420 40.83 -26.00 30.32
N PHE A 421 42.00 -25.49 30.75
CA PHE A 421 42.44 -24.12 30.43
C PHE A 421 43.24 -24.00 29.13
N LEU A 422 44.04 -25.02 28.77
CA LEU A 422 44.90 -24.97 27.58
C LEU A 422 44.41 -25.91 26.46
N ALA A 423 43.27 -26.59 26.65
CA ALA A 423 42.77 -27.63 25.74
C ALA A 423 43.84 -28.68 25.38
N GLY A 424 44.73 -28.97 26.34
CA GLY A 424 45.87 -29.86 26.17
C GLY A 424 46.88 -29.42 25.09
N ARG A 425 46.86 -28.14 24.67
CA ARG A 425 47.66 -27.55 23.57
C ARG A 425 47.54 -28.29 22.23
N LYS A 426 46.41 -28.97 22.02
CA LYS A 426 46.17 -29.82 20.83
C LYS A 426 45.22 -29.20 19.82
N ILE A 427 44.59 -28.07 20.14
CA ILE A 427 43.67 -27.39 19.22
C ILE A 427 44.50 -26.69 18.15
N PRO A 428 44.38 -27.08 16.86
CA PRO A 428 45.08 -26.39 15.81
C PRO A 428 44.52 -24.97 15.64
N TRP A 429 45.39 -24.01 15.34
CA TRP A 429 45.06 -22.58 15.25
C TRP A 429 43.86 -22.27 14.33
N TRP A 430 43.68 -23.03 13.24
CA TRP A 430 42.55 -22.86 12.33
C TRP A 430 41.21 -23.23 12.99
N ALA A 431 41.19 -24.23 13.88
CA ALA A 431 39.97 -24.64 14.60
C ALA A 431 39.61 -23.62 15.69
N ALA A 432 40.61 -23.09 16.39
CA ALA A 432 40.42 -21.98 17.32
C ALA A 432 39.89 -20.73 16.60
N GLY A 433 40.46 -20.40 15.43
CA GLY A 433 40.02 -19.28 14.59
C GLY A 433 38.56 -19.43 14.11
N LEU A 434 38.18 -20.62 13.61
CA LEU A 434 36.80 -20.89 13.19
C LEU A 434 35.79 -20.77 14.34
N SER A 435 36.17 -21.19 15.55
CA SER A 435 35.32 -21.09 16.75
C SER A 435 35.08 -19.62 17.16
N VAL A 436 36.15 -18.82 17.22
CA VAL A 436 36.07 -17.38 17.53
C VAL A 436 35.25 -16.64 16.48
N PHE A 437 35.46 -16.96 15.20
CA PHE A 437 34.69 -16.38 14.10
C PHE A 437 33.21 -16.75 14.15
N GLY A 438 32.89 -18.03 14.38
CA GLY A 438 31.51 -18.51 14.51
C GLY A 438 30.73 -17.83 15.65
N THR A 439 31.42 -17.46 16.73
CA THR A 439 30.82 -16.74 17.88
C THR A 439 30.50 -15.28 17.56
N GLN A 440 31.19 -14.68 16.59
CA GLN A 440 30.97 -13.28 16.18
C GLN A 440 29.91 -13.13 15.07
N LEU A 441 29.53 -14.23 14.41
CA LEU A 441 28.48 -14.21 13.39
C LEU A 441 27.12 -14.03 14.06
N SER A 442 26.47 -12.91 13.76
CA SER A 442 25.11 -12.64 14.22
C SER A 442 24.11 -12.83 13.08
N ALA A 443 22.84 -13.01 13.44
CA ALA A 443 21.72 -12.99 12.49
C ALA A 443 21.67 -11.69 11.66
N ILE A 444 22.10 -10.56 12.23
CA ILE A 444 22.22 -9.26 11.56
C ILE A 444 23.24 -9.34 10.42
N THR A 445 24.37 -10.01 10.65
CA THR A 445 25.43 -10.18 9.64
C THR A 445 24.93 -10.94 8.40
N PHE A 446 24.09 -11.96 8.59
CA PHE A 446 23.56 -12.78 7.49
C PHE A 446 22.35 -12.19 6.79
N MET A 447 21.40 -11.59 7.53
CA MET A 447 20.15 -11.08 6.94
C MET A 447 20.22 -9.60 6.59
N ALA A 448 20.75 -8.76 7.50
CA ALA A 448 20.64 -7.31 7.35
C ALA A 448 21.73 -6.73 6.43
N ILE A 449 22.98 -7.22 6.50
CA ILE A 449 24.08 -6.64 5.69
C ILE A 449 23.87 -6.90 4.19
N PRO A 450 23.53 -8.11 3.71
CA PRO A 450 23.29 -8.34 2.29
C PRO A 450 22.07 -7.58 1.77
N ALA A 451 20.95 -7.61 2.50
CA ALA A 451 19.73 -6.90 2.11
C ALA A 451 19.96 -5.39 1.98
N THR A 452 20.66 -4.80 2.94
CA THR A 452 20.95 -3.36 2.92
C THR A 452 22.02 -2.99 1.89
N SER A 453 23.01 -3.86 1.65
CA SER A 453 24.03 -3.61 0.62
C SER A 453 23.49 -3.76 -0.81
N TYR A 454 22.45 -4.58 -0.99
CA TYR A 454 21.73 -4.68 -2.26
C TYR A 454 20.86 -3.44 -2.53
N GLY A 455 20.17 -2.92 -1.49
CA GLY A 455 19.25 -1.78 -1.62
C GLY A 455 19.87 -0.39 -1.51
N SER A 456 21.09 -0.25 -0.98
CA SER A 456 21.77 1.04 -0.81
C SER A 456 23.14 1.09 -1.50
N ASP A 457 24.23 0.83 -0.78
CA ASP A 457 25.60 0.84 -1.27
C ASP A 457 26.49 -0.20 -0.55
N TRP A 458 27.74 -0.35 -1.01
CA TRP A 458 28.66 -1.37 -0.50
C TRP A 458 29.45 -0.93 0.75
N ARG A 459 29.15 0.22 1.36
CA ARG A 459 29.97 0.75 2.47
C ARG A 459 29.97 -0.18 3.69
N ARG A 460 28.84 -0.84 3.97
CA ARG A 460 28.72 -1.83 5.07
C ARG A 460 29.53 -3.10 4.81
N PHE A 461 29.71 -3.46 3.53
CA PHE A 461 30.57 -4.57 3.12
C PHE A 461 32.04 -4.26 3.40
N VAL A 462 32.51 -3.04 3.10
CA VAL A 462 33.91 -2.64 3.36
C VAL A 462 34.28 -2.76 4.84
N GLY A 463 33.38 -2.35 5.75
CA GLY A 463 33.58 -2.53 7.20
C GLY A 463 33.68 -4.01 7.61
N SER A 464 32.97 -4.90 6.93
CA SER A 464 33.02 -6.35 7.18
C SER A 464 34.31 -7.00 6.66
N VAL A 465 34.87 -6.51 5.55
CA VAL A 465 36.15 -6.99 5.00
C VAL A 465 37.33 -6.60 5.89
N MET A 466 37.27 -5.44 6.55
CA MET A 466 38.30 -4.99 7.51
C MET A 466 38.43 -5.89 8.73
N LEU A 467 37.45 -6.76 8.99
CA LEU A 467 37.50 -7.74 10.08
C LEU A 467 38.57 -8.82 9.83
N LEU A 468 38.89 -9.15 8.57
CA LEU A 468 39.92 -10.12 8.20
C LEU A 468 41.34 -9.69 8.64
N PRO A 469 41.85 -8.50 8.28
CA PRO A 469 43.18 -8.06 8.73
C PRO A 469 43.23 -7.81 10.25
N VAL A 470 42.16 -7.32 10.87
CA VAL A 470 42.08 -7.16 12.34
C VAL A 470 42.19 -8.51 13.04
N MET A 471 41.51 -9.54 12.53
CA MET A 471 41.58 -10.89 13.07
C MET A 471 43.00 -11.48 12.94
N LEU A 472 43.69 -11.29 11.81
CA LEU A 472 45.09 -11.72 11.67
C LEU A 472 46.01 -11.03 12.69
N LEU A 473 45.80 -9.74 12.94
CA LEU A 473 46.54 -8.97 13.94
C LEU A 473 46.26 -9.46 15.37
N VAL A 474 45.00 -9.75 15.69
CA VAL A 474 44.61 -10.30 17.00
C VAL A 474 45.23 -11.68 17.21
N ILE A 475 45.22 -12.55 16.20
CA ILE A 475 45.87 -13.87 16.27
C ILE A 475 47.38 -13.71 16.52
N TYR A 476 48.04 -12.83 15.78
CA TYR A 476 49.47 -12.59 15.93
C TYR A 476 49.85 -12.04 17.32
N CYS A 477 49.05 -11.12 17.87
CA CYS A 477 49.37 -10.44 19.13
C CYS A 477 48.90 -11.16 20.40
N PHE A 478 47.79 -11.91 20.33
CA PHE A 478 47.09 -12.40 21.54
C PHE A 478 46.91 -13.92 21.61
N LEU A 479 47.05 -14.65 20.51
CA LEU A 479 47.00 -16.12 20.54
C LEU A 479 48.42 -16.67 20.76
N PRO A 480 48.68 -17.44 21.84
CA PRO A 480 49.95 -18.11 22.02
C PRO A 480 50.01 -19.27 21.02
N LEU A 481 50.71 -19.07 19.90
CA LEU A 481 50.97 -20.11 18.89
C LEU A 481 51.92 -21.18 19.42
#